data_AF-A0A965PNE7-F1
#
_entry.id   AF-A0A965PNE7-F1
#
_cell.length_a   1.000
_cell.length_b   1.000
_cell.length_c   1.000
_cell.angle_alpha   90.00
_cell.angle_beta   90.00
_cell.angle_gamma   90.00
#
_symmetry.space_group_name_H-M   'P 1'
#
loop_
_entity.id
_entity.type
_entity.pdbx_description
1 polymer ?
#
loop_
_entity_poly.entity_id
_entity_poly.type
_entity_poly.pdbx_seq_one_letter_code
_entity_poly.pdbx_strand_id
1 'polypeptide(L)' 'MPKAIIKFDLKKEANDFKLAANAKEIMSVLWEVDQELRNKIKYPSDNTSQETIDALISIREFLRESMSDNNINFDMYS' A
#
# COMPACT_ATOMS: atom_id res chain seq x y z
N MET A 1 -13.39 -26.50 6.76
CA MET A 1 -12.84 -25.23 6.26
C MET A 1 -13.73 -24.10 6.71
N PRO A 2 -13.21 -23.06 7.37
CA PRO A 2 -14.00 -21.88 7.70
C PRO A 2 -14.42 -21.17 6.41
N LYS A 3 -15.64 -20.62 6.39
CA LYS A 3 -16.18 -19.85 5.28
C LYS A 3 -16.70 -18.53 5.82
N ALA A 4 -16.22 -17.42 5.27
CA ALA A 4 -16.75 -16.08 5.52
C ALA A 4 -17.38 -15.56 4.22
N ILE A 5 -18.50 -14.83 4.32
CA ILE A 5 -19.19 -14.21 3.18
C ILE A 5 -19.47 -12.76 3.55
N ILE A 6 -19.02 -11.82 2.72
CA ILE A 6 -19.42 -10.41 2.78
C ILE A 6 -20.50 -10.22 1.70
N LYS A 7 -21.65 -9.64 2.09
CA LYS A 7 -22.79 -9.43 1.19
C LYS A 7 -22.99 -7.94 0.98
N PHE A 8 -23.18 -7.54 -0.28
CA PHE A 8 -23.42 -6.16 -0.72
C PHE A 8 -24.75 -6.05 -1.46
N ASP A 9 -25.49 -4.96 -1.26
CA ASP A 9 -26.59 -4.53 -2.13
C ASP A 9 -26.03 -3.70 -3.29
N LEU A 10 -25.82 -4.33 -4.44
CA LEU A 10 -25.17 -3.69 -5.60
C LEU A 10 -25.94 -2.48 -6.17
N LYS A 11 -27.21 -2.24 -5.78
CA LYS A 11 -27.91 -1.00 -6.15
C LYS A 11 -27.42 0.21 -5.35
N LYS A 12 -26.84 -0.01 -4.17
CA LYS A 12 -26.40 1.03 -3.24
C LYS A 12 -24.88 0.99 -2.98
N GLU A 13 -24.30 -0.20 -2.95
CA GLU A 13 -22.95 -0.50 -2.45
C GLU A 13 -22.03 -1.03 -3.56
N ALA A 14 -22.30 -0.69 -4.82
CA ALA A 14 -21.49 -1.16 -5.96
C ALA A 14 -20.01 -0.76 -5.84
N ASN A 15 -19.72 0.41 -5.28
CA ASN A 15 -18.35 0.89 -5.10
C ASN A 15 -17.65 0.16 -3.95
N ASP A 16 -18.33 -0.08 -2.83
CA ASP A 16 -17.79 -0.83 -1.70
C ASP A 16 -17.46 -2.27 -2.10
N PHE A 17 -18.35 -2.90 -2.88
CA PHE A 17 -18.09 -4.20 -3.49
C PHE A 17 -16.83 -4.18 -4.35
N LYS A 18 -16.67 -3.17 -5.21
CA LYS A 18 -15.46 -3.05 -6.07
C LYS A 18 -14.20 -2.88 -5.23
N LEU A 19 -14.21 -2.04 -4.21
CA LEU A 19 -13.06 -1.85 -3.32
C LEU A 19 -12.70 -3.16 -2.60
N ALA A 20 -13.68 -3.86 -2.03
CA ALA A 20 -13.46 -5.14 -1.36
C ALA A 20 -12.97 -6.23 -2.33
N ALA A 21 -13.54 -6.29 -3.52
CA ALA A 21 -13.18 -7.28 -4.55
C ALA A 21 -11.77 -7.06 -5.12
N ASN A 22 -11.29 -5.81 -5.15
CA ASN A 22 -9.96 -5.44 -5.65
C ASN A 22 -8.95 -5.15 -4.53
N ALA A 23 -9.28 -5.49 -3.27
CA ALA A 23 -8.44 -5.15 -2.12
C ALA A 23 -7.03 -5.76 -2.23
N LYS A 24 -6.91 -6.95 -2.82
CA LYS A 24 -5.63 -7.61 -3.05
C LYS A 24 -4.78 -6.85 -4.07
N GLU A 25 -5.37 -6.44 -5.18
CA GLU A 25 -4.71 -5.68 -6.24
C GLU A 25 -4.27 -4.30 -5.72
N ILE A 26 -5.13 -3.62 -4.94
CA ILE A 26 -4.78 -2.36 -4.27
C ILE A 26 -3.58 -2.58 -3.34
N MET A 27 -3.56 -3.65 -2.55
CA MET A 27 -2.44 -3.96 -1.68
C MET A 27 -1.15 -4.27 -2.46
N SER A 28 -1.25 -4.92 -3.63
CA SER A 28 -0.11 -5.12 -4.55
C SER A 28 0.50 -3.80 -4.98
N VAL A 29 -0.33 -2.84 -5.41
CA VAL A 29 0.13 -1.52 -5.86
C VAL A 29 0.83 -0.77 -4.72
N LEU A 30 0.27 -0.80 -3.51
CA LEU A 30 0.92 -0.19 -2.34
C LEU A 30 2.28 -0.85 -2.05
N TRP A 31 2.38 -2.17 -2.20
CA TRP A 31 3.63 -2.90 -1.98
C TRP A 31 4.68 -2.53 -3.03
N GLU A 32 4.29 -2.44 -4.31
CA GLU A 32 5.16 -1.99 -5.40
C GLU A 32 5.69 -0.56 -5.15
N VAL A 33 4.84 0.35 -4.65
CA VAL A 33 5.27 1.70 -4.26
C VAL A 33 6.31 1.65 -3.13
N ASP A 34 6.09 0.86 -2.07
CA ASP A 34 7.10 0.72 -1.00
C ASP A 34 8.42 0.13 -1.52
N GLN A 35 8.37 -0.85 -2.42
CA GLN A 35 9.57 -1.43 -3.03
C GLN A 35 10.32 -0.41 -3.88
N GLU A 36 9.61 0.38 -4.67
CA GLU A 36 10.22 1.41 -5.51
C GLU A 36 10.86 2.53 -4.67
N LEU A 37 10.18 2.99 -3.61
CA LEU A 37 10.75 3.95 -2.65
C LEU A 37 12.02 3.37 -2.01
N ARG A 38 11.97 2.12 -1.54
CA ARG A 38 13.13 1.43 -0.96
C ARG A 38 14.29 1.31 -1.94
N ASN A 39 14.01 1.00 -3.20
CA ASN A 39 15.02 0.86 -4.25
C ASN A 39 15.76 2.19 -4.45
N LYS A 40 15.02 3.29 -4.61
CA LYS A 40 15.58 4.64 -4.79
C LYS A 40 16.41 5.11 -3.58
N ILE A 41 16.01 4.74 -2.37
CA ILE A 41 16.76 5.06 -1.14
C ILE A 41 18.06 4.26 -1.05
N LYS A 42 18.02 2.96 -1.39
CA LYS A 42 19.17 2.06 -1.23
C LYS A 42 20.20 2.21 -2.36
N TYR A 43 19.73 2.54 -3.55
CA TYR A 43 20.53 2.66 -4.76
C TYR A 43 20.27 4.01 -5.44
N PRO A 44 20.55 5.14 -4.76
CA PRO A 44 20.39 6.45 -5.36
C PRO A 44 21.39 6.62 -6.51
N SER A 45 21.01 7.38 -7.53
CA SER A 45 21.96 7.81 -8.57
C SER A 45 22.98 8.78 -7.98
N ASP A 46 24.19 8.85 -8.56
CA ASP A 46 25.28 9.71 -8.07
C ASP A 46 24.91 11.20 -7.94
N ASN A 47 23.91 11.66 -8.71
CA ASN A 47 23.43 13.04 -8.71
C ASN A 47 22.26 13.29 -7.74
N THR A 48 21.84 12.27 -6.98
CA THR A 48 20.72 12.41 -6.05
C THR A 48 21.17 13.16 -4.81
N SER A 49 20.54 14.30 -4.52
CA SER A 49 20.87 15.06 -3.31
C SER A 49 20.43 14.30 -2.05
N GLN A 50 21.12 14.55 -0.94
CA GLN A 50 20.72 14.01 0.36
C GLN A 50 19.28 14.41 0.73
N GLU A 51 18.91 15.66 0.46
CA GLU A 51 17.54 16.16 0.68
C GLU A 51 16.49 15.34 -0.08
N THR A 52 16.79 14.89 -1.31
CA THR A 52 15.90 14.02 -2.06
C THR A 52 15.77 12.64 -1.41
N ILE A 53 16.87 12.07 -0.91
CA ILE A 53 16.86 10.79 -0.21
C ILE A 53 16.03 10.90 1.08
N ASP A 54 16.22 11.97 1.84
CA ASP A 54 15.49 12.23 3.09
C ASP A 54 13.98 12.38 2.83
N ALA A 55 13.60 13.07 1.75
CA ALA A 55 12.20 13.16 1.32
C ALA A 55 11.62 11.79 0.95
N LEU A 56 12.37 10.93 0.25
CA LEU A 56 11.93 9.57 -0.08
C LEU A 56 11.74 8.71 1.17
N ILE A 57 12.65 8.82 2.14
CA ILE A 57 12.53 8.15 3.44
C ILE A 57 11.25 8.61 4.14
N SER A 58 11.03 9.92 4.25
CA SER A 58 9.86 10.50 4.92
C SER A 58 8.54 10.04 4.30
N ILE A 59 8.44 10.00 2.96
CA ILE A 59 7.24 9.51 2.27
C ILE A 59 7.03 8.01 2.49
N ARG A 60 8.10 7.22 2.53
CA ARG A 60 8.01 5.78 2.80
C ARG A 60 7.57 5.50 4.23
N GLU A 61 8.04 6.28 5.20
CA GLU A 61 7.59 6.23 6.59
C GLU A 61 6.12 6.61 6.70
N PHE A 62 5.72 7.73 6.10
CA PHE A 62 4.32 8.16 6.06
C PHE A 62 3.39 7.09 5.48
N LEU A 63 3.78 6.42 4.39
CA LEU A 63 3.01 5.31 3.81
C LEU A 63 2.80 4.19 4.84
N ARG A 64 3.88 3.77 5.51
CA ARG A 64 3.84 2.64 6.47
C ARG A 64 3.09 2.99 7.75
N GLU A 65 3.24 4.22 8.25
CA GLU A 65 2.47 4.73 9.40
C GLU A 65 0.98 4.81 9.06
N SER A 66 0.63 5.40 7.92
CA SER A 66 -0.77 5.51 7.46
C SER A 66 -1.43 4.13 7.31
N MET A 67 -0.69 3.15 6.80
CA MET A 67 -1.14 1.77 6.73
C MET A 67 -1.39 1.19 8.13
N SER A 68 -0.42 1.34 9.04
CA SER A 68 -0.52 0.86 10.42
C SER A 68 -1.69 1.48 11.18
N ASP A 69 -1.94 2.78 11.01
CA ASP A 69 -3.07 3.49 11.63
C ASP A 69 -4.43 2.93 11.20
N ASN A 70 -4.48 2.36 9.99
CA ASN A 70 -5.66 1.69 9.44
C ASN A 70 -5.66 0.17 9.69
N ASN A 71 -4.78 -0.34 10.56
CA ASN A 71 -4.58 -1.76 10.87
C ASN A 71 -4.31 -2.62 9.64
N ILE A 72 -3.70 -2.05 8.60
CA ILE A 72 -3.25 -2.78 7.42
C ILE A 72 -1.73 -2.80 7.38
N ASN A 73 -1.16 -3.89 6.91
CA ASN A 73 0.27 -4.02 6.72
C ASN A 73 0.56 -4.94 5.52
N PHE A 74 1.79 -4.88 5.02
CA PHE A 74 2.19 -5.72 3.89
C PHE A 74 2.27 -7.21 4.22
N ASP A 75 2.28 -7.62 5.50
CA ASP A 75 2.25 -9.04 5.88
C ASP A 75 0.88 -9.67 5.60
N MET A 76 -0.16 -8.85 5.40
CA MET A 76 -1.47 -9.30 4.88
C MET A 76 -1.41 -9.70 3.40
N TYR A 77 -0.35 -9.32 2.68
CA TYR A 77 -0.14 -9.57 1.26
C TYR A 77 0.91 -10.67 1.08
N SER A 78 0.51 -11.91 1.38
CA SER A 78 1.32 -13.12 1.22
C SER A 78 0.51 -14.25 0.58
#